data_AF-A0A9P9SJR8-F1
#
_entry.id   AF-A0A9P9SJR8-F1
#
_cell.length_a   1.000
_cell.length_b   1.000
_cell.length_c   1.000
_cell.angle_alpha   90.00
_cell.angle_beta   90.00
_cell.angle_gamma   90.00
#
_symmetry.space_group_name_H-M   'P 1'
#
loop_
_entity.id
_entity.type
_entity.pdbx_description
1 polymer ?
#
loop_
_entity_poly.entity_id
_entity_poly.type
_entity_poly.pdbx_seq_one_letter_code
_entity_poly.pdbx_strand_id
1 'polypeptide(L)'
;MVSSDTTSEPPVKRQKVVEARTLLKDLPADEFQKKATLYNGPMIAIQVREKEFMLSEPLLCHFTSFFDEYLKSPTKEGEQRKLVFDECSSETFQLVFQWIYFSHINVPTRHIAVQDAPVSCSQNNNSETDLKVKLTTPEVHATTPASSRQSSAVPTDIDEAFATWSREENIDTQLFRGIETNEKAQSILHILAFLKLADKIKLLSPFDSVVAEVKTILLSTRAALLPGHIRLAAVFPPGHPVRNLIADACVREFTVDMFPRLAQTKVTPFRFSKELDELDGFAADLMRAYKKAPRKKGPPGSKKDGPPDYQGFDPLSGGWFRLPAN
;
A
#
# COMPACT_ATOMS: atom_id res chain seq x y z
N MET A 1 -82.05 -4.60 -1.96
CA MET A 1 -80.86 -4.84 -1.13
C MET A 1 -79.71 -5.10 -2.07
N VAL A 2 -78.80 -4.13 -2.17
CA VAL A 2 -77.62 -4.13 -3.05
C VAL A 2 -76.43 -4.46 -2.16
N SER A 3 -75.65 -5.47 -2.51
CA SER A 3 -74.35 -5.74 -1.89
C SER A 3 -73.27 -5.57 -2.95
N SER A 4 -72.60 -4.42 -2.85
CA SER A 4 -71.37 -4.06 -3.53
C SER A 4 -70.19 -4.63 -2.75
N ASP A 5 -69.37 -5.44 -3.41
CA ASP A 5 -68.07 -5.88 -2.88
C ASP A 5 -66.98 -5.44 -3.86
N THR A 6 -66.23 -4.42 -3.48
CA THR A 6 -65.07 -3.90 -4.21
C THR A 6 -63.90 -3.84 -3.24
N THR A 7 -63.05 -4.86 -3.27
CA THR A 7 -61.74 -4.83 -2.61
C THR A 7 -60.69 -4.49 -3.67
N SER A 8 -60.36 -3.21 -3.79
CA SER A 8 -59.24 -2.72 -4.61
C SER A 8 -57.97 -2.69 -3.75
N GLU A 9 -57.10 -3.67 -3.94
CA GLU A 9 -55.74 -3.68 -3.38
C GLU A 9 -54.81 -2.82 -4.27
N PRO A 10 -54.00 -1.91 -3.71
CA PRO A 10 -53.15 -1.04 -4.52
C PRO A 10 -51.89 -1.77 -5.03
N PRO A 11 -51.36 -1.43 -6.21
CA PRO A 11 -50.21 -2.13 -6.76
C PRO A 11 -48.93 -1.81 -5.98
N VAL A 12 -48.26 -2.88 -5.54
CA VAL A 12 -46.93 -2.85 -4.91
C VAL A 12 -45.95 -2.15 -5.85
N LYS A 13 -45.46 -0.98 -5.42
CA LYS A 13 -44.39 -0.23 -6.10
C LYS A 13 -43.16 -1.13 -6.21
N ARG A 14 -42.81 -1.55 -7.43
CA ARG A 14 -41.55 -2.24 -7.74
C ARG A 14 -40.38 -1.35 -7.30
N GLN A 15 -39.71 -1.77 -6.25
CA GLN A 15 -38.46 -1.15 -5.79
C GLN A 15 -37.43 -1.30 -6.91
N LYS A 16 -36.98 -0.16 -7.45
CA LYS A 16 -35.95 -0.10 -8.49
C LYS A 16 -34.68 -0.73 -7.90
N VAL A 17 -34.33 -1.94 -8.35
CA VAL A 17 -33.07 -2.58 -8.03
C VAL A 17 -31.98 -1.64 -8.55
N VAL A 18 -31.29 -0.98 -7.63
CA VAL A 18 -30.11 -0.19 -7.97
C VAL A 18 -29.08 -1.20 -8.45
N GLU A 19 -28.81 -1.21 -9.76
CA GLU A 19 -27.77 -2.05 -10.34
C GLU A 19 -26.47 -1.83 -9.55
N ALA A 20 -25.89 -2.93 -9.06
CA ALA A 20 -24.62 -2.87 -8.36
C ALA A 20 -23.57 -2.30 -9.32
N ARG A 21 -22.89 -1.23 -8.91
CA ARG A 21 -21.81 -0.65 -9.71
C ARG A 21 -20.66 -1.65 -9.79
N THR A 22 -20.11 -1.83 -10.98
CA THR A 22 -18.97 -2.71 -11.26
C THR A 22 -17.79 -1.89 -11.77
N LEU A 23 -16.57 -2.40 -11.55
CA LEU A 23 -15.36 -1.79 -12.11
C LEU A 23 -15.41 -1.90 -13.64
N LEU A 24 -15.02 -0.84 -14.32
CA LEU A 24 -15.13 -0.78 -15.79
C LEU A 24 -14.27 -1.84 -16.49
N LYS A 25 -13.13 -2.23 -15.88
CA LYS A 25 -12.26 -3.29 -16.40
C LYS A 25 -12.89 -4.70 -16.39
N ASP A 26 -13.92 -4.92 -15.55
CA ASP A 26 -14.55 -6.23 -15.37
C ASP A 26 -15.80 -6.38 -16.26
N LEU A 27 -16.16 -5.33 -17.01
CA LEU A 27 -17.30 -5.34 -17.92
C LEU A 27 -16.98 -6.09 -19.23
N PRO A 28 -17.93 -6.86 -19.77
CA PRO A 28 -17.87 -7.32 -21.15
C PRO A 28 -17.72 -6.16 -22.14
N ALA A 29 -17.16 -6.42 -23.32
CA ALA A 29 -16.82 -5.38 -24.30
C ALA A 29 -18.04 -4.54 -24.74
N ASP A 30 -19.21 -5.16 -24.92
CA ASP A 30 -20.44 -4.48 -25.33
C ASP A 30 -21.04 -3.60 -24.22
N GLU A 31 -20.89 -4.01 -22.95
CA GLU A 31 -21.28 -3.21 -21.79
C GLU A 31 -20.30 -2.06 -21.54
N PHE A 32 -19.00 -2.32 -21.68
CA PHE A 32 -17.97 -1.29 -21.57
C PHE A 32 -18.18 -0.18 -22.61
N GLN A 33 -18.49 -0.55 -23.87
CA GLN A 33 -18.78 0.43 -24.92
C GLN A 33 -19.94 1.37 -24.54
N LYS A 34 -20.99 0.86 -23.89
CA LYS A 34 -22.12 1.67 -23.40
C LYS A 34 -21.68 2.64 -22.29
N LYS A 35 -20.67 2.26 -21.49
CA LYS A 35 -20.10 3.07 -20.41
C LYS A 35 -18.97 3.99 -20.85
N ALA A 36 -18.47 3.89 -22.08
CA ALA A 36 -17.42 4.76 -22.62
C ALA A 36 -17.83 6.25 -22.63
N THR A 37 -19.14 6.55 -22.61
CA THR A 37 -19.66 7.92 -22.47
C THR A 37 -19.30 8.56 -21.14
N LEU A 38 -19.00 7.77 -20.09
CA LEU A 38 -18.59 8.29 -18.79
C LEU A 38 -17.32 9.15 -18.85
N TYR A 39 -16.44 8.89 -19.83
CA TYR A 39 -15.19 9.62 -20.02
C TYR A 39 -15.38 10.98 -20.71
N ASN A 40 -16.53 11.21 -21.35
CA ASN A 40 -16.76 12.36 -22.23
C ASN A 40 -17.76 13.38 -21.64
N GLY A 41 -18.11 13.25 -20.36
CA GLY A 41 -19.03 14.17 -19.68
C GLY A 41 -18.37 15.49 -19.23
N PRO A 42 -19.14 16.39 -18.61
CA PRO A 42 -18.64 17.64 -18.04
C PRO A 42 -17.42 17.40 -17.15
N MET A 43 -16.39 18.22 -17.33
CA MET A 43 -15.16 18.09 -16.55
C MET A 43 -15.26 18.89 -15.25
N ILE A 44 -14.79 18.30 -14.16
CA ILE A 44 -14.64 18.93 -12.85
C ILE A 44 -13.16 19.03 -12.54
N ALA A 45 -12.76 20.20 -12.02
CA ALA A 45 -11.46 20.41 -11.42
C ALA A 45 -11.53 20.06 -9.92
N ILE A 46 -10.70 19.13 -9.47
CA ILE A 46 -10.53 18.80 -8.05
C ILE A 46 -9.14 19.29 -7.63
N GLN A 47 -9.12 20.35 -6.83
CA GLN A 47 -7.90 20.88 -6.24
C GLN A 47 -7.59 20.13 -4.94
N VAL A 48 -6.46 19.44 -4.92
CA VAL A 48 -5.92 18.74 -3.74
C VAL A 48 -4.60 19.39 -3.41
N ARG A 49 -4.57 20.17 -2.33
CA ARG A 49 -3.41 21.01 -1.99
C ARG A 49 -3.04 21.92 -3.18
N GLU A 50 -1.81 21.81 -3.66
CA GLU A 50 -1.25 22.61 -4.75
C GLU A 50 -1.48 22.00 -6.15
N LYS A 51 -2.06 20.79 -6.24
CA LYS A 51 -2.30 20.11 -7.53
C LYS A 51 -3.77 20.12 -7.90
N GLU A 52 -4.03 20.25 -9.19
CA GLU A 52 -5.38 20.21 -9.76
C GLU A 52 -5.56 18.94 -10.61
N PHE A 53 -6.66 18.24 -10.39
CA PHE A 53 -7.01 16.99 -11.06
C PHE A 53 -8.27 17.20 -11.89
N MET A 54 -8.22 16.82 -13.16
CA MET A 54 -9.34 16.97 -14.09
C MET A 54 -10.01 15.62 -14.35
N LEU A 55 -11.28 15.51 -13.97
CA LEU A 55 -12.07 14.27 -14.05
C LEU A 55 -13.43 14.55 -14.69
N SER A 56 -13.93 13.59 -15.46
CA SER A 56 -15.30 13.66 -15.94
C SER A 56 -16.28 13.40 -14.81
N GLU A 57 -17.31 14.23 -14.68
CA GLU A 57 -18.34 14.13 -13.65
C GLU A 57 -19.05 12.78 -13.62
N PRO A 58 -19.54 12.24 -14.74
CA PRO A 58 -20.19 10.92 -14.74
C PRO A 58 -19.23 9.81 -14.30
N LEU A 59 -17.95 9.92 -14.66
CA LEU A 59 -16.92 8.96 -14.25
C LEU A 59 -16.70 9.01 -12.74
N LEU A 60 -16.52 10.21 -12.18
CA LEU A 60 -16.34 10.39 -10.74
C LEU A 60 -17.56 9.84 -9.97
N CYS A 61 -18.76 10.22 -10.38
CA CYS A 61 -20.01 9.76 -9.77
C CYS A 61 -20.25 8.26 -9.94
N HIS A 62 -19.65 7.60 -10.95
CA HIS A 62 -19.68 6.14 -11.07
C HIS A 62 -18.81 5.48 -9.99
N PHE A 63 -17.59 5.98 -9.79
CA PHE A 63 -16.62 5.40 -8.86
C PHE A 63 -16.83 5.78 -7.39
N THR A 64 -17.51 6.88 -7.09
CA THR A 64 -17.76 7.29 -5.71
C THR A 64 -19.06 8.07 -5.63
N SER A 65 -19.78 7.92 -4.52
CA SER A 65 -20.94 8.75 -4.20
C SER A 65 -20.59 9.91 -3.25
N PHE A 66 -19.34 10.03 -2.82
CA PHE A 66 -18.91 11.01 -1.81
C PHE A 66 -19.09 12.44 -2.30
N PHE A 67 -18.86 12.69 -3.59
CA PHE A 67 -19.00 14.01 -4.18
C PHE A 67 -20.42 14.31 -4.69
N ASP A 68 -21.38 13.37 -4.58
CA ASP A 68 -22.74 13.55 -5.12
C ASP A 68 -23.43 14.80 -4.56
N GLU A 69 -23.32 15.05 -3.25
CA GLU A 69 -23.94 16.21 -2.61
C GLU A 69 -23.34 17.52 -3.11
N TYR A 70 -22.02 17.53 -3.30
CA TYR A 70 -21.31 18.70 -3.83
C TYR A 70 -21.72 19.00 -5.28
N LEU A 71 -21.83 17.96 -6.10
CA LEU A 71 -22.13 18.07 -7.53
C LEU A 71 -23.60 18.36 -7.85
N LYS A 72 -24.50 18.10 -6.90
CA LYS A 72 -25.92 18.47 -7.00
C LYS A 72 -26.18 19.96 -6.77
N SER A 73 -25.21 20.71 -6.24
CA SER A 73 -25.37 22.15 -6.03
C SER A 73 -25.55 22.89 -7.37
N PRO A 74 -26.52 23.82 -7.47
CA PRO A 74 -26.77 24.55 -8.70
C PRO A 74 -25.52 25.36 -9.07
N THR A 75 -24.97 25.07 -10.24
CA THR A 75 -23.78 25.76 -10.76
C THR A 75 -24.24 27.00 -11.49
N LYS A 76 -23.51 28.11 -11.30
CA LYS A 76 -23.71 29.29 -12.12
C LYS A 76 -23.33 28.96 -13.56
N GLU A 77 -24.20 29.33 -14.49
CA GLU A 77 -24.04 29.07 -15.91
C GLU A 77 -22.72 29.67 -16.41
N GLY A 78 -21.81 28.82 -16.93
CA GLY A 78 -20.50 29.23 -17.46
C GLY A 78 -19.30 29.07 -16.52
N GLU A 79 -19.49 28.74 -15.24
CA GLU A 79 -18.37 28.45 -14.33
C GLU A 79 -17.95 26.97 -14.39
N GLN A 80 -16.66 26.73 -14.61
CA GLN A 80 -16.08 25.39 -14.47
C GLN A 80 -16.18 24.96 -13.00
N ARG A 81 -16.78 23.78 -12.75
CA ARG A 81 -16.93 23.26 -11.39
C ARG A 81 -15.55 22.96 -10.80
N LYS A 82 -15.21 23.63 -9.71
CA LYS A 82 -13.97 23.45 -8.97
C LYS A 82 -14.25 23.06 -7.53
N LEU A 83 -13.82 21.86 -7.13
CA LEU A 83 -13.89 21.33 -5.77
C LEU A 83 -12.51 21.44 -5.11
N VAL A 84 -12.47 21.86 -3.84
CA VAL A 84 -11.26 21.79 -3.01
C VAL A 84 -11.35 20.59 -2.08
N PHE A 85 -10.31 19.76 -2.04
CA PHE A 85 -10.24 18.53 -1.24
C PHE A 85 -8.88 18.42 -0.53
N ASP A 86 -8.82 18.92 0.70
CA ASP A 86 -7.56 19.02 1.48
C ASP A 86 -7.38 17.90 2.51
N GLU A 87 -8.09 16.79 2.33
CA GLU A 87 -8.12 15.70 3.31
C GLU A 87 -7.01 14.65 3.13
N CYS A 88 -6.21 14.76 2.06
CA CYS A 88 -5.07 13.89 1.77
C CYS A 88 -3.95 14.67 1.08
N SER A 89 -2.83 13.99 0.85
CA SER A 89 -1.75 14.48 -0.01
C SER A 89 -2.13 14.38 -1.48
N SER A 90 -1.41 15.13 -2.31
CA SER A 90 -1.57 15.05 -3.76
C SER A 90 -1.13 13.69 -4.31
N GLU A 91 -0.09 13.05 -3.75
CA GLU A 91 0.36 11.71 -4.17
C GLU A 91 -0.69 10.64 -3.85
N THR A 92 -1.33 10.67 -2.68
CA THR A 92 -2.37 9.69 -2.35
C THR A 92 -3.59 9.86 -3.25
N PHE A 93 -3.96 11.11 -3.58
CA PHE A 93 -5.05 11.35 -4.52
C PHE A 93 -4.71 10.91 -5.95
N GLN A 94 -3.44 10.97 -6.37
CA GLN A 94 -3.01 10.40 -7.66
C GLN A 94 -3.33 8.89 -7.75
N LEU A 95 -3.21 8.15 -6.64
CA LEU A 95 -3.57 6.73 -6.61
C LEU A 95 -5.08 6.52 -6.77
N VAL A 96 -5.90 7.37 -6.15
CA VAL A 96 -7.36 7.39 -6.37
C VAL A 96 -7.68 7.71 -7.82
N PHE A 97 -7.05 8.74 -8.37
CA PHE A 97 -7.20 9.13 -9.77
C PHE A 97 -6.86 7.96 -10.70
N GLN A 98 -5.73 7.28 -10.46
CA GLN A 98 -5.32 6.12 -11.23
C GLN A 98 -6.32 4.96 -11.11
N TRP A 99 -6.85 4.71 -9.91
CA TRP A 99 -7.88 3.69 -9.69
C TRP A 99 -9.15 3.97 -10.47
N ILE A 100 -9.61 5.23 -10.53
CA ILE A 100 -10.80 5.62 -11.29
C ILE A 100 -10.65 5.29 -12.78
N TYR A 101 -9.46 5.49 -13.37
CA TYR A 101 -9.25 5.22 -14.79
C TYR A 101 -8.93 3.76 -15.09
N PHE A 102 -8.09 3.12 -14.28
CA PHE A 102 -7.48 1.83 -14.61
C PHE A 102 -7.92 0.69 -13.67
N SER A 103 -8.60 1.01 -12.57
CA SER A 103 -8.93 0.05 -11.51
C SER A 103 -7.69 -0.73 -11.04
N HIS A 104 -6.57 -0.01 -11.01
CA HIS A 104 -5.22 -0.45 -10.66
C HIS A 104 -4.45 0.77 -10.15
N ILE A 105 -3.52 0.56 -9.21
CA ILE A 105 -2.62 1.61 -8.73
C ILE A 105 -1.17 1.20 -8.95
N ASN A 106 -0.34 2.15 -9.34
CA ASN A 106 1.11 2.01 -9.35
C ASN A 106 1.63 2.80 -8.16
N VAL A 107 2.07 2.07 -7.13
CA VAL A 107 2.62 2.70 -5.94
C VAL A 107 3.94 3.37 -6.33
N PRO A 108 4.19 4.63 -5.96
CA PRO A 108 5.45 5.28 -6.22
C PRO A 108 6.56 4.53 -5.46
N THR A 109 7.26 3.64 -6.15
CA THR A 109 8.55 3.16 -5.69
C THR A 109 9.55 4.29 -5.94
N ARG A 110 10.42 4.58 -4.96
CA ARG A 110 11.47 5.60 -5.09
C ARG A 110 12.32 5.30 -6.34
N HIS A 111 11.95 5.84 -7.48
CA HIS A 111 12.85 5.92 -8.61
C HIS A 111 13.82 7.04 -8.29
N ILE A 112 15.07 6.66 -8.02
CA ILE A 112 16.20 7.58 -8.14
C ILE A 112 16.07 8.15 -9.55
N ALA A 113 15.67 9.41 -9.65
CA ALA A 113 15.71 10.14 -10.90
C ALA A 113 17.19 10.28 -11.27
N VAL A 114 17.70 9.31 -12.04
CA VAL A 114 18.76 9.62 -12.99
C VAL A 114 18.08 10.56 -13.97
N GLN A 115 18.37 11.85 -13.82
CA GLN A 115 17.93 12.86 -14.77
C GLN A 115 18.44 12.44 -16.15
N ASP A 116 17.54 11.97 -17.01
CA ASP A 116 17.75 12.01 -18.45
C ASP A 116 17.74 13.48 -18.86
N ALA A 117 18.89 14.13 -18.74
CA ALA A 117 19.14 15.38 -19.42
C ALA A 117 19.14 15.10 -20.94
N PRO A 118 18.53 15.96 -21.77
CA PRO A 118 18.62 15.82 -23.21
C PRO A 118 20.09 15.99 -23.63
N VAL A 119 20.64 14.95 -24.27
CA VAL A 119 21.93 15.01 -24.95
C VAL A 119 21.81 16.01 -26.10
N SER A 120 22.16 17.26 -25.82
CA SER A 120 22.46 18.25 -26.85
C SER A 120 23.81 17.88 -27.46
N CYS A 121 23.76 17.38 -28.70
CA CYS A 121 24.93 17.26 -29.56
C CYS A 121 25.56 18.63 -29.76
N SER A 122 26.79 18.81 -29.25
CA SER A 122 27.68 19.88 -29.71
C SER A 122 29.02 19.27 -30.08
N GLN A 123 29.27 19.26 -31.38
CA GLN A 123 30.56 19.01 -31.99
C GLN A 123 31.55 20.09 -31.52
N ASN A 124 32.79 19.71 -31.20
CA ASN A 124 33.95 20.39 -31.74
C ASN A 124 35.21 19.54 -31.65
N ASN A 125 35.97 19.64 -32.73
CA ASN A 125 37.09 18.79 -33.14
C ASN A 125 38.44 19.21 -32.54
N ASN A 126 39.39 18.27 -32.69
CA ASN A 126 40.85 18.44 -32.76
C ASN A 126 41.60 18.65 -31.44
N SER A 127 42.78 18.06 -31.20
CA SER A 127 43.60 17.02 -31.85
C SER A 127 44.84 16.79 -30.96
N GLU A 128 45.50 15.63 -31.11
CA GLU A 128 46.94 15.38 -30.85
C GLU A 128 47.50 15.60 -29.41
N THR A 129 48.09 14.62 -28.72
CA THR A 129 49.33 13.91 -29.12
C THR A 129 49.69 12.79 -28.12
N ASP A 130 50.42 11.81 -28.67
CA ASP A 130 51.49 10.99 -28.08
C ASP A 130 51.27 9.97 -26.95
N LEU A 131 51.30 8.72 -27.38
CA LEU A 131 51.75 7.54 -26.64
C LEU A 131 53.28 7.50 -26.63
N LYS A 132 53.90 7.45 -25.43
CA LYS A 132 55.23 6.86 -25.29
C LYS A 132 55.40 6.11 -23.98
N VAL A 133 55.67 4.82 -24.15
CA VAL A 133 56.06 3.82 -23.16
C VAL A 133 57.40 4.20 -22.50
N LYS A 134 57.51 4.10 -21.16
CA LYS A 134 58.76 3.66 -20.52
C LYS A 134 58.59 3.18 -19.06
N LEU A 135 59.09 1.98 -18.85
CA LEU A 135 59.31 1.25 -17.59
C LEU A 135 60.54 1.83 -16.85
N THR A 136 60.43 2.12 -15.55
CA THR A 136 61.51 2.01 -14.54
C THR A 136 61.00 2.32 -13.13
N THR A 137 61.20 1.38 -12.20
CA THR A 137 61.18 1.57 -10.74
C THR A 137 62.40 2.40 -10.31
N PRO A 138 62.33 3.23 -9.24
CA PRO A 138 62.81 2.75 -7.94
C PRO A 138 62.06 3.29 -6.69
N GLU A 139 62.02 2.41 -5.70
CA GLU A 139 62.16 2.56 -4.24
C GLU A 139 62.10 3.92 -3.49
N VAL A 140 61.38 3.86 -2.36
CA VAL A 140 61.48 4.62 -1.08
C VAL A 140 61.02 6.10 -1.02
N HIS A 141 59.86 6.35 -0.39
CA HIS A 141 59.77 7.01 0.93
C HIS A 141 58.31 7.16 1.38
N ALA A 142 58.06 6.83 2.64
CA ALA A 142 56.80 6.97 3.33
C ALA A 142 56.35 8.44 3.43
N THR A 143 55.10 8.72 3.11
CA THR A 143 54.31 9.77 3.77
C THR A 143 52.82 9.55 3.52
N THR A 144 52.10 9.38 4.62
CA THR A 144 50.66 9.24 4.74
C THR A 144 49.92 10.41 4.07
N PRO A 145 49.04 10.19 3.08
CA PRO A 145 48.05 11.19 2.72
C PRO A 145 46.87 11.05 3.68
N ALA A 146 46.61 12.12 4.43
CA ALA A 146 45.38 12.29 5.19
C ALA A 146 44.19 12.05 4.24
N SER A 147 43.42 11.01 4.54
CA SER A 147 42.15 10.72 3.88
C SER A 147 41.24 11.93 4.05
N SER A 148 41.15 12.74 3.01
CA SER A 148 40.14 13.75 2.84
C SER A 148 38.78 13.07 3.00
N ARG A 149 38.09 13.38 4.10
CA ARG A 149 36.68 13.05 4.28
C ARG A 149 35.90 13.88 3.26
N GLN A 150 35.78 13.38 2.04
CA GLN A 150 34.61 13.70 1.24
C GLN A 150 33.42 13.06 1.95
N SER A 151 32.77 13.85 2.81
CA SER A 151 31.39 13.60 3.20
C SER A 151 30.59 13.49 1.92
N SER A 152 30.27 12.25 1.56
CA SER A 152 29.15 11.92 0.69
C SER A 152 27.90 12.55 1.31
N ALA A 153 27.54 13.75 0.85
CA ALA A 153 26.25 14.33 1.13
C ALA A 153 25.21 13.38 0.54
N VAL A 154 24.54 12.64 1.42
CA VAL A 154 23.33 11.87 1.07
C VAL A 154 22.33 12.86 0.47
N PRO A 155 21.62 12.51 -0.62
CA PRO A 155 20.67 13.43 -1.25
C PRO A 155 19.56 13.83 -0.27
N THR A 156 19.62 15.06 0.23
CA THR A 156 18.67 15.62 1.21
C THR A 156 17.27 15.85 0.64
N ASP A 157 17.15 16.05 -0.68
CA ASP A 157 15.85 16.30 -1.35
C ASP A 157 14.87 15.12 -1.23
N ILE A 158 15.39 13.88 -1.17
CA ILE A 158 14.56 12.66 -1.23
C ILE A 158 13.88 12.41 0.12
N ASP A 159 14.52 12.77 1.23
CA ASP A 159 13.93 12.69 2.56
C ASP A 159 12.88 13.79 2.78
N GLU A 160 13.01 14.94 2.12
CA GLU A 160 12.05 16.04 2.21
C GLU A 160 10.71 15.73 1.54
N ALA A 161 10.71 15.05 0.39
CA ALA A 161 9.48 14.65 -0.30
C ALA A 161 8.65 13.67 0.56
N PHE A 162 9.29 12.64 1.13
CA PHE A 162 8.60 11.69 2.01
C PHE A 162 8.12 12.33 3.33
N ALA A 163 8.93 13.23 3.91
CA ALA A 163 8.53 13.97 5.11
C ALA A 163 7.35 14.92 4.84
N THR A 164 7.29 15.55 3.67
CA THR A 164 6.18 16.40 3.25
C THR A 164 4.90 15.58 3.06
N TRP A 165 4.97 14.50 2.29
CA TRP A 165 3.86 13.56 2.12
C TRP A 165 3.32 13.03 3.46
N SER A 166 4.22 12.61 4.36
CA SER A 166 3.83 12.09 5.67
C SER A 166 3.11 13.13 6.54
N ARG A 167 3.53 14.41 6.48
CA ARG A 167 2.84 15.52 7.16
C ARG A 167 1.45 15.75 6.57
N GLU A 168 1.33 15.76 5.25
CA GLU A 168 0.04 15.96 4.57
C GLU A 168 -0.97 14.85 4.86
N GLU A 169 -0.49 13.62 5.05
CA GLU A 169 -1.29 12.45 5.45
C GLU A 169 -1.54 12.34 6.96
N ASN A 170 -0.98 13.27 7.75
CA ASN A 170 -1.01 13.25 9.21
C ASN A 170 -0.51 11.91 9.79
N ILE A 171 0.61 11.42 9.25
CA ILE A 171 1.26 10.17 9.66
C ILE A 171 2.31 10.47 10.73
N ASP A 172 2.21 9.80 11.87
CA ASP A 172 3.24 9.86 12.91
C ASP A 172 4.47 9.03 12.48
N THR A 173 5.48 9.72 11.95
CA THR A 173 6.73 9.11 11.45
C THR A 173 7.53 8.41 12.55
N GLN A 174 7.30 8.72 13.84
CA GLN A 174 8.00 8.04 14.94
C GLN A 174 7.64 6.55 15.01
N LEU A 175 6.46 6.18 14.50
CA LEU A 175 5.99 4.80 14.40
C LEU A 175 6.66 4.00 13.27
N PHE A 176 7.42 4.67 12.41
CA PHE A 176 8.01 4.13 11.19
C PHE A 176 9.55 4.26 11.19
N ARG A 177 10.20 4.02 12.34
CA ARG A 177 11.67 4.08 12.44
C ARG A 177 12.35 3.22 11.34
N GLY A 178 13.18 3.85 10.51
CA GLY A 178 13.94 3.19 9.44
C GLY A 178 13.16 3.02 8.14
N ILE A 179 11.97 3.61 8.03
CA ILE A 179 11.17 3.58 6.79
C ILE A 179 11.87 4.29 5.64
N GLU A 180 12.70 5.29 5.93
CA GLU A 180 13.36 6.15 4.94
C GLU A 180 14.21 5.32 3.97
N THR A 181 14.85 4.26 4.47
CA THR A 181 15.70 3.36 3.67
C THR A 181 14.97 2.10 3.20
N ASN A 182 13.70 1.93 3.56
CA ASN A 182 12.92 0.73 3.29
C ASN A 182 11.79 1.04 2.30
N GLU A 183 12.13 1.01 1.01
CA GLU A 183 11.18 1.30 -0.09
C GLU A 183 9.94 0.40 -0.05
N LYS A 184 10.10 -0.84 0.38
CA LYS A 184 9.01 -1.81 0.54
C LYS A 184 8.08 -1.42 1.67
N ALA A 185 8.61 -0.98 2.81
CA ALA A 185 7.81 -0.41 3.89
C ALA A 185 7.05 0.84 3.43
N GLN A 186 7.70 1.75 2.71
CA GLN A 186 7.04 2.93 2.15
C GLN A 186 5.91 2.55 1.18
N SER A 187 6.12 1.53 0.36
CA SER A 187 5.09 1.05 -0.57
C SER A 187 3.86 0.55 0.19
N ILE A 188 4.04 -0.22 1.27
CA ILE A 188 2.93 -0.63 2.16
C ILE A 188 2.23 0.61 2.74
N LEU A 189 3.00 1.60 3.19
CA LEU A 189 2.44 2.82 3.78
C LEU A 189 1.58 3.62 2.79
N HIS A 190 2.03 3.79 1.54
CA HIS A 190 1.25 4.45 0.48
C HIS A 190 -0.02 3.65 0.14
N ILE A 191 0.07 2.32 0.09
CA ILE A 191 -1.11 1.47 -0.13
C ILE A 191 -2.13 1.65 1.01
N LEU A 192 -1.68 1.69 2.26
CA LEU A 192 -2.56 1.91 3.40
C LEU A 192 -3.19 3.30 3.39
N ALA A 193 -2.44 4.35 2.99
CA ALA A 193 -2.98 5.69 2.82
C ALA A 193 -4.06 5.73 1.72
N PHE A 194 -3.80 5.09 0.58
CA PHE A 194 -4.79 4.92 -0.49
C PHE A 194 -6.05 4.21 0.01
N LEU A 195 -5.92 3.06 0.70
CA LEU A 195 -7.08 2.31 1.20
C LEU A 195 -7.89 3.12 2.21
N LYS A 196 -7.22 3.86 3.10
CA LYS A 196 -7.88 4.75 4.07
C LYS A 196 -8.69 5.83 3.36
N LEU A 197 -8.11 6.45 2.34
CA LEU A 197 -8.80 7.46 1.54
C LEU A 197 -9.96 6.84 0.74
N ALA A 198 -9.74 5.68 0.12
CA ALA A 198 -10.74 4.94 -0.64
C ALA A 198 -11.97 4.62 0.22
N ASP A 199 -11.78 4.14 1.45
CA ASP A 199 -12.88 3.90 2.40
C ASP A 199 -13.60 5.20 2.76
N LYS A 200 -12.84 6.27 3.02
CA LYS A 200 -13.38 7.58 3.39
C LYS A 200 -14.29 8.15 2.29
N ILE A 201 -13.83 8.10 1.04
CA ILE A 201 -14.60 8.57 -0.12
C ILE A 201 -15.53 7.51 -0.69
N LYS A 202 -15.69 6.35 -0.04
CA LYS A 202 -16.55 5.25 -0.52
C LYS A 202 -16.25 4.88 -1.99
N LEU A 203 -14.96 4.79 -2.31
CA LEU A 203 -14.49 4.45 -3.65
C LEU A 203 -14.94 3.04 -4.01
N LEU A 204 -15.28 2.84 -5.28
CA LEU A 204 -15.79 1.59 -5.81
C LEU A 204 -14.75 0.46 -5.65
N SER A 205 -15.15 -0.58 -4.93
CA SER A 205 -14.40 -1.80 -4.66
C SER A 205 -14.69 -2.87 -5.73
N PRO A 206 -14.01 -4.05 -5.75
CA PRO A 206 -13.06 -4.61 -4.78
C PRO A 206 -11.61 -4.08 -4.90
N PHE A 207 -10.87 -4.07 -3.79
CA PHE A 207 -9.44 -3.70 -3.73
C PHE A 207 -8.49 -4.91 -3.62
N ASP A 208 -8.93 -6.09 -4.05
CA ASP A 208 -8.19 -7.34 -3.84
C ASP A 208 -6.79 -7.31 -4.47
N SER A 209 -6.64 -6.71 -5.65
CA SER A 209 -5.32 -6.56 -6.30
C SER A 209 -4.37 -5.66 -5.51
N VAL A 210 -4.91 -4.64 -4.83
CA VAL A 210 -4.13 -3.72 -4.00
C VAL A 210 -3.67 -4.42 -2.71
N VAL A 211 -4.55 -5.22 -2.11
CA VAL A 211 -4.21 -6.02 -0.92
C VAL A 211 -3.24 -7.15 -1.28
N ALA A 212 -3.36 -7.75 -2.47
CA ALA A 212 -2.43 -8.73 -2.98
C ALA A 212 -1.02 -8.13 -3.17
N GLU A 213 -0.90 -6.86 -3.55
CA GLU A 213 0.39 -6.18 -3.64
C GLU A 213 1.09 -6.08 -2.27
N VAL A 214 0.35 -5.71 -1.22
CA VAL A 214 0.88 -5.74 0.16
C VAL A 214 1.37 -7.15 0.52
N LYS A 215 0.62 -8.19 0.14
CA LYS A 215 1.02 -9.59 0.38
C LYS A 215 2.31 -9.92 -0.35
N THR A 216 2.44 -9.55 -1.62
CA THR A 216 3.65 -9.76 -2.43
C THR A 216 4.85 -9.09 -1.78
N ILE A 217 4.72 -7.85 -1.33
CA ILE A 217 5.78 -7.12 -0.63
C ILE A 217 6.19 -7.88 0.64
N LEU A 218 5.22 -8.29 1.48
CA LEU A 218 5.48 -8.98 2.75
C LEU A 218 6.09 -10.37 2.56
N LEU A 219 5.74 -11.08 1.49
CA LEU A 219 6.37 -12.35 1.11
C LEU A 219 7.83 -12.15 0.69
N SER A 220 8.12 -11.04 0.00
CA SER A 220 9.49 -10.72 -0.44
C SER A 220 10.41 -10.31 0.71
N THR A 221 9.88 -9.57 1.71
CA THR A 221 10.61 -9.28 2.95
C THR A 221 9.65 -8.96 4.09
N ARG A 222 9.67 -9.79 5.13
CA ARG A 222 8.89 -9.54 6.35
C ARG A 222 9.34 -8.30 7.11
N ALA A 223 10.57 -7.84 6.89
CA ALA A 223 11.10 -6.61 7.47
C ALA A 223 10.44 -5.34 6.91
N ALA A 224 9.69 -5.42 5.81
CA ALA A 224 8.87 -4.31 5.31
C ALA A 224 7.72 -3.94 6.26
N LEU A 225 7.24 -4.91 7.06
CA LEU A 225 6.21 -4.63 8.06
C LEU A 225 6.82 -3.93 9.27
N LEU A 226 6.54 -2.65 9.40
CA LEU A 226 6.85 -1.81 10.57
C LEU A 226 5.65 -1.62 11.53
N PRO A 227 5.89 -1.28 12.82
CA PRO A 227 4.84 -1.03 13.81
C PRO A 227 3.77 -0.02 13.37
N GLY A 228 4.18 1.06 12.70
CA GLY A 228 3.25 2.06 12.19
C GLY A 228 2.22 1.53 11.20
N HIS A 229 2.56 0.49 10.40
CA HIS A 229 1.58 -0.13 9.50
C HIS A 229 0.49 -0.87 10.27
N ILE A 230 0.84 -1.52 11.39
CA ILE A 230 -0.14 -2.20 12.25
C ILE A 230 -1.11 -1.18 12.85
N ARG A 231 -0.60 -0.06 13.35
CA ARG A 231 -1.41 1.03 13.90
C ARG A 231 -2.33 1.65 12.84
N LEU A 232 -1.80 1.92 11.65
CA LEU A 232 -2.61 2.46 10.56
C LEU A 232 -3.67 1.46 10.09
N ALA A 233 -3.33 0.17 10.01
CA ALA A 233 -4.27 -0.89 9.68
C ALA A 233 -5.36 -1.09 10.75
N ALA A 234 -5.05 -0.82 12.02
CA ALA A 234 -6.02 -0.95 13.12
C ALA A 234 -7.19 0.05 13.02
N VAL A 235 -7.04 1.15 12.26
CA VAL A 235 -8.10 2.14 12.01
C VAL A 235 -9.20 1.59 11.10
N PHE A 236 -8.90 0.59 10.27
CA PHE A 236 -9.88 0.00 9.36
C PHE A 236 -10.92 -0.83 10.14
N PRO A 237 -12.16 -1.00 9.62
CA PRO A 237 -13.18 -1.81 10.27
C PRO A 237 -12.76 -3.26 10.51
N PRO A 238 -13.26 -3.93 11.57
CA PRO A 238 -12.99 -5.34 11.80
C PRO A 238 -13.35 -6.21 10.59
N GLY A 239 -12.46 -7.12 10.22
CA GLY A 239 -12.64 -7.98 9.05
C GLY A 239 -12.16 -7.39 7.72
N HIS A 240 -11.71 -6.13 7.70
CA HIS A 240 -11.12 -5.53 6.50
C HIS A 240 -9.93 -6.39 5.98
N PRO A 241 -9.82 -6.65 4.67
CA PRO A 241 -8.82 -7.58 4.12
C PRO A 241 -7.38 -7.26 4.53
N VAL A 242 -7.00 -5.97 4.58
CA VAL A 242 -5.64 -5.56 4.96
C VAL A 242 -5.31 -5.85 6.43
N ARG A 243 -6.30 -5.78 7.34
CA ARG A 243 -6.13 -6.13 8.75
C ARG A 243 -5.84 -7.61 8.91
N ASN A 244 -6.64 -8.44 8.23
CA ASN A 244 -6.45 -9.89 8.23
C ASN A 244 -5.07 -10.26 7.66
N LEU A 245 -4.66 -9.63 6.56
CA LEU A 245 -3.35 -9.88 5.94
C LEU A 245 -2.18 -9.50 6.86
N ILE A 246 -2.25 -8.35 7.54
CA ILE A 246 -1.21 -7.92 8.48
C ILE A 246 -1.15 -8.86 9.69
N ALA A 247 -2.30 -9.29 10.21
CA ALA A 247 -2.36 -10.30 11.27
C ALA A 247 -1.73 -11.63 10.82
N ASP A 248 -2.09 -12.11 9.63
CA ASP A 248 -1.52 -13.33 9.02
C ASP A 248 0.01 -13.24 8.88
N ALA A 249 0.53 -12.08 8.48
CA ALA A 249 1.97 -11.85 8.38
C ALA A 249 2.70 -11.99 9.73
N CYS A 250 2.04 -11.65 10.83
CA CYS A 250 2.59 -11.71 12.19
C CYS A 250 2.53 -13.11 12.83
N VAL A 251 1.66 -14.01 12.35
CA VAL A 251 1.41 -15.33 12.97
C VAL A 251 2.69 -16.15 13.16
N ARG A 252 3.57 -16.20 12.16
CA ARG A 252 4.81 -16.99 12.24
C ARG A 252 5.70 -16.54 13.40
N GLU A 253 5.97 -15.24 13.48
CA GLU A 253 6.85 -14.67 14.51
C GLU A 253 6.22 -14.80 15.90
N PHE A 254 4.91 -14.52 16.01
CA PHE A 254 4.15 -14.70 17.25
C PHE A 254 4.16 -16.16 17.73
N THR A 255 3.99 -17.12 16.80
CA THR A 255 4.02 -18.54 17.16
C THR A 255 5.40 -18.95 17.66
N VAL A 256 6.48 -18.48 17.05
CA VAL A 256 7.86 -18.79 17.47
C VAL A 256 8.18 -18.24 18.86
N ASP A 257 7.57 -17.12 19.23
CA ASP A 257 7.69 -16.48 20.55
C ASP A 257 6.91 -17.25 21.63
N MET A 258 5.69 -17.70 21.32
CA MET A 258 4.81 -18.42 22.25
C MET A 258 5.23 -19.86 22.58
N PHE A 259 6.13 -20.48 21.80
CA PHE A 259 6.55 -21.86 22.04
C PHE A 259 7.62 -21.93 23.15
N PRO A 260 7.36 -22.63 24.27
CA PRO A 260 8.30 -22.74 25.41
C PRO A 260 9.58 -23.46 24.99
N ARG A 261 10.74 -23.07 25.53
CA ARG A 261 12.05 -23.66 25.12
C ARG A 261 12.92 -24.08 26.29
N LEU A 262 13.83 -25.01 26.00
CA LEU A 262 15.02 -25.28 26.81
C LEU A 262 15.90 -24.03 26.92
N ALA A 263 16.49 -23.82 28.09
CA ALA A 263 17.10 -22.59 28.59
C ALA A 263 18.29 -22.00 27.80
N GLN A 264 18.62 -22.48 26.58
CA GLN A 264 19.90 -22.20 25.92
C GLN A 264 19.83 -21.48 24.56
N THR A 265 18.65 -21.14 24.02
CA THR A 265 18.56 -20.36 22.77
C THR A 265 18.15 -18.92 23.01
N LYS A 266 18.96 -17.95 22.54
CA LYS A 266 18.61 -16.52 22.51
C LYS A 266 17.41 -16.32 21.58
N VAL A 267 16.23 -16.08 22.15
CA VAL A 267 15.00 -15.82 21.38
C VAL A 267 14.91 -14.31 21.11
N THR A 268 14.59 -13.96 19.87
CA THR A 268 14.11 -12.62 19.54
C THR A 268 12.64 -12.54 19.93
N PRO A 269 12.24 -11.66 20.87
CA PRO A 269 10.85 -11.52 21.26
C PRO A 269 10.00 -11.11 20.04
N PHE A 270 8.69 -11.35 20.12
CA PHE A 270 7.77 -10.87 19.09
C PHE A 270 7.94 -9.36 18.88
N ARG A 271 8.32 -8.95 17.67
CA ARG A 271 8.74 -7.55 17.40
C ARG A 271 7.62 -6.51 17.53
N PHE A 272 6.37 -6.96 17.59
CA PHE A 272 5.18 -6.10 17.73
C PHE A 272 4.46 -6.33 19.06
N SER A 273 5.17 -6.75 20.12
CA SER A 273 4.55 -6.90 21.45
C SER A 273 3.88 -5.62 21.93
N LYS A 274 4.49 -4.45 21.69
CA LYS A 274 3.89 -3.17 22.04
C LYS A 274 2.54 -2.95 21.35
N GLU A 275 2.46 -3.18 20.05
CA GLU A 275 1.21 -3.06 19.31
C GLU A 275 0.18 -4.12 19.73
N LEU A 276 0.64 -5.33 20.07
CA LEU A 276 -0.21 -6.38 20.60
C LEU A 276 -0.86 -6.00 21.93
N ASP A 277 -0.11 -5.32 22.81
CA ASP A 277 -0.59 -4.89 24.12
C ASP A 277 -1.47 -3.64 24.05
N GLU A 278 -1.19 -2.72 23.13
CA GLU A 278 -1.88 -1.42 23.03
C GLU A 278 -3.10 -1.42 22.11
N LEU A 279 -3.19 -2.34 21.14
CA LEU A 279 -4.22 -2.35 20.11
C LEU A 279 -5.11 -3.61 20.17
N ASP A 280 -6.20 -3.54 20.93
CA ASP A 280 -7.18 -4.64 21.06
C ASP A 280 -7.64 -5.19 19.71
N GLY A 281 -7.85 -4.31 18.73
CA GLY A 281 -8.25 -4.70 17.37
C GLY A 281 -7.22 -5.58 16.68
N PHE A 282 -5.93 -5.25 16.83
CA PHE A 282 -4.84 -6.05 16.28
C PHE A 282 -4.65 -7.36 17.05
N ALA A 283 -4.73 -7.33 18.38
CA ALA A 283 -4.66 -8.53 19.21
C ALA A 283 -5.75 -9.54 18.84
N ALA A 284 -6.99 -9.07 18.67
CA ALA A 284 -8.11 -9.89 18.25
C ALA A 284 -7.89 -10.53 16.87
N ASP A 285 -7.38 -9.75 15.89
CA ASP A 285 -7.10 -10.24 14.55
C ASP A 285 -5.95 -11.26 14.54
N LEU A 286 -4.86 -10.98 15.25
CA LEU A 286 -3.71 -11.89 15.40
C LEU A 286 -4.13 -13.20 16.05
N MET A 287 -4.91 -13.15 17.13
CA MET A 287 -5.40 -14.36 17.80
C MET A 287 -6.38 -15.16 16.93
N ARG A 288 -7.20 -14.49 16.11
CA ARG A 288 -8.07 -15.16 15.13
C ARG A 288 -7.25 -15.85 14.05
N ALA A 289 -6.23 -15.18 13.51
CA ALA A 289 -5.31 -15.75 12.52
C ALA A 289 -4.53 -16.95 13.11
N TYR A 290 -3.99 -16.80 14.33
CA TYR A 290 -3.27 -17.85 15.05
C TYR A 290 -4.14 -19.09 15.35
N LYS A 291 -5.41 -18.89 15.73
CA LYS A 291 -6.35 -20.01 15.96
C LYS A 291 -6.70 -20.76 14.68
N LYS A 292 -6.75 -20.06 13.54
CA LYS A 292 -7.00 -20.68 12.23
C LYS A 292 -5.78 -21.42 11.69
N ALA A 293 -4.57 -21.03 12.08
CA ALA A 293 -3.33 -21.64 11.62
C ALA A 293 -3.13 -23.05 12.22
N PRO A 294 -3.12 -24.12 11.40
CA PRO A 294 -2.91 -25.46 11.91
C PRO A 294 -1.50 -25.67 12.46
N ARG A 295 -1.40 -26.61 13.39
CA ARG A 295 -0.14 -27.07 14.00
C ARG A 295 -0.10 -28.59 13.95
N LYS A 296 1.07 -29.16 13.67
CA LYS A 296 1.24 -30.61 13.64
C LYS A 296 2.59 -31.02 14.22
N LYS A 297 2.66 -32.28 14.67
CA LYS A 297 3.94 -32.93 14.92
C LYS A 297 4.64 -33.09 13.58
N GLY A 298 5.90 -32.66 13.52
CA GLY A 298 6.79 -32.90 12.40
C GLY A 298 6.99 -34.41 12.19
N PRO A 299 7.46 -34.80 11.00
CA PRO A 299 7.82 -36.19 10.76
C PRO A 299 8.88 -36.61 11.80
N PRO A 300 8.86 -37.87 12.28
CA PRO A 300 9.88 -38.37 13.19
C PRO A 300 11.26 -38.12 12.56
N GLY A 301 12.03 -37.22 13.16
CA GLY A 301 13.40 -36.98 12.75
C GLY A 301 14.21 -38.27 12.90
N SER A 302 15.27 -38.42 12.11
CA SER A 302 16.19 -39.57 12.15
C SER A 302 16.94 -39.76 13.47
N LYS A 303 16.65 -38.96 14.50
CA LYS A 303 17.17 -39.11 15.86
C LYS A 303 16.13 -39.82 16.72
N LYS A 304 16.40 -41.10 17.00
CA LYS A 304 15.53 -42.03 17.74
C LYS A 304 15.15 -41.56 19.16
N ASP A 305 15.89 -40.59 19.71
CA ASP A 305 15.75 -40.08 21.09
C ASP A 305 15.61 -38.56 21.18
N GLY A 306 15.22 -37.87 20.10
CA GLY A 306 15.03 -36.41 20.09
C GLY A 306 13.63 -35.96 20.56
N PRO A 307 13.50 -34.76 21.13
CA PRO A 307 12.20 -34.14 21.39
C PRO A 307 11.39 -34.05 20.08
N PRO A 308 10.05 -34.16 20.15
CA PRO A 308 9.21 -34.10 18.96
C PRO A 308 9.36 -32.74 18.26
N ASP A 309 9.76 -32.77 16.99
CA ASP A 309 9.75 -31.57 16.14
C ASP A 309 8.30 -31.11 15.96
N TYR A 310 8.01 -29.84 16.20
CA TYR A 310 6.70 -29.26 15.90
C TYR A 310 6.78 -28.38 14.65
N GLN A 311 5.69 -28.35 13.88
CA GLN A 311 5.55 -27.48 12.71
C GLN A 311 4.32 -26.58 12.86
N GLY A 312 4.52 -25.30 12.57
CA GLY A 312 3.45 -24.29 12.45
C GLY A 312 3.15 -24.00 10.99
N PHE A 313 1.91 -23.63 10.69
CA PHE A 313 1.50 -23.14 9.39
C PHE A 313 1.57 -21.61 9.34
N ASP A 314 2.18 -21.06 8.30
CA ASP A 314 2.28 -19.63 8.05
C ASP A 314 1.19 -19.19 7.06
N PRO A 315 0.11 -18.52 7.52
CA PRO A 315 -0.99 -18.14 6.64
C PRO A 315 -0.60 -17.14 5.56
N LEU A 316 0.46 -16.34 5.79
CA LEU A 316 0.97 -15.41 4.77
C LEU A 316 1.51 -16.16 3.55
N SER A 317 2.41 -17.13 3.76
CA SER A 317 3.05 -17.88 2.67
C SER A 317 2.27 -19.12 2.22
N GLY A 318 1.33 -19.61 3.05
CA GLY A 318 0.72 -20.93 2.85
C GLY A 318 1.68 -22.10 3.11
N GLY A 319 2.85 -21.82 3.71
CA GLY A 319 3.90 -22.80 3.96
C GLY A 319 3.96 -23.28 5.42
N TRP A 320 4.66 -24.39 5.64
CA TRP A 320 4.97 -24.88 6.99
C TRP A 320 6.34 -24.36 7.44
N PHE A 321 6.47 -24.00 8.72
CA PHE A 321 7.74 -23.64 9.33
C PHE A 321 8.02 -24.50 10.57
N ARG A 322 9.30 -24.75 10.83
CA ARG A 322 9.72 -25.49 12.02
C ARG A 322 9.59 -24.60 13.24
N LEU A 323 9.03 -25.17 14.29
CA LEU A 323 9.02 -24.59 15.61
C LEU A 323 10.29 -25.02 16.34
N PRO A 324 10.76 -24.20 17.30
CA PRO A 324 11.89 -24.57 18.15
C PRO A 324 11.59 -25.89 18.86
N ALA A 325 12.57 -26.79 18.90
CA ALA A 325 12.46 -28.01 19.69
C ALA A 325 12.46 -27.67 21.19
N ASN A 326 11.57 -28.35 21.93
CA ASN A 326 11.55 -28.36 23.40
C ASN A 326 12.58 -29.32 23.96
#